data_AF-A0A2S7QN21-F1
#
_entry.id   AF-A0A2S7QN21-F1
#
_cell.length_a   1.000
_cell.length_b   1.000
_cell.length_c   1.000
_cell.angle_alpha   90.00
_cell.angle_beta   90.00
_cell.angle_gamma   90.00
#
_symmetry.space_group_name_H-M   'P 1'
#
loop_
_entity.id
_entity.type
_entity.pdbx_description
1 polymer ?
#
loop_
_entity_poly.entity_id
_entity_poly.type
_entity_poly.pdbx_seq_one_letter_code
_entity_poly.pdbx_strand_id
1 'polypeptide(L)'
;MASPNDRHLCNGIPVDHRLKQFLTSARQKHSHEVGKHVDLIETFGNTMVRDNRTTPTKHEAGFAAWLARPDTTGGLVIALQQPAKSQVFTADVEWVRAECDTLTYLDESLAFVNGSGGLKTTSVFDAFPFITQQISSAELSSEAERAYNTFISMVHAKKPDVLFACWRIHGRDDLLFSGKGLGKGLGRTNQVPSLRLPNGHVVRVVNGFHPSYVANYCPNESCFRRLFAMELCKALCELNTAWQEDDWMEDLRTKCRERTLQLIKEGCRDGEQLNMEPGRELRGTKADNTAKKYKAYAKSFDTGLKRLQQIFDHMVSSEYTSQSSGDLYTFFVRQNTSEGICDALLAVSEAMRQFASGTSMPESALVELGKHISQQTLKFINDDIPDLVQCERGLDKNLWSNRYLGSTSRGLKQSIEKITIRFIEDLTKSFSNSSTGWTFTPDLVHEAFKELAVSFEDALGTVAATTANSVANLSASLDELSISSSESVASATPARFLSSDLCFKCGQLGHWLRQCPHLKIGNTTLSKSPWDTSCYNCERKHNATEIIRVIPER
;
A
#
# COMPACT_ATOMS: atom_id res chain seq x y z
N MET A 1 -22.65 15.48 -8.18
CA MET A 1 -21.48 15.79 -9.02
C MET A 1 -20.26 15.49 -8.17
N ALA A 2 -19.28 14.75 -8.68
CA ALA A 2 -18.05 14.46 -7.94
C ALA A 2 -17.36 15.78 -7.55
N SER A 3 -16.92 15.88 -6.30
CA SER A 3 -16.18 17.02 -5.78
C SER A 3 -14.84 17.11 -6.53
N PRO A 4 -14.30 18.32 -6.82
CA PRO A 4 -12.98 18.46 -7.46
C PRO A 4 -11.87 17.62 -6.79
N ASN A 5 -12.00 17.40 -5.49
CA ASN A 5 -11.09 16.62 -4.65
C ASN A 5 -11.15 15.10 -4.89
N ASP A 6 -12.22 14.56 -5.48
CA ASP A 6 -12.34 13.12 -5.75
C ASP A 6 -11.25 12.63 -6.72
N ARG A 7 -10.69 13.53 -7.53
CA ARG A 7 -9.57 13.23 -8.44
C ARG A 7 -8.25 12.97 -7.72
N HIS A 8 -8.14 13.35 -6.45
CA HIS A 8 -6.93 13.20 -5.65
C HIS A 8 -6.94 11.92 -4.79
N LEU A 9 -8.06 11.19 -4.78
CA LEU A 9 -8.23 10.00 -3.96
C LEU A 9 -8.01 8.72 -4.79
N CYS A 10 -7.22 7.80 -4.24
CA CYS A 10 -7.08 6.43 -4.71
C CYS A 10 -7.72 5.52 -3.68
N ASN A 11 -8.84 4.88 -4.03
CA ASN A 11 -9.65 4.08 -3.10
C ASN A 11 -9.92 4.86 -1.81
N GLY A 12 -10.53 6.05 -1.90
CA GLY A 12 -10.98 6.82 -0.73
C GLY A 12 -9.91 7.45 0.15
N ILE A 13 -8.62 7.36 -0.19
CA ILE A 13 -7.54 8.10 0.52
C ILE A 13 -6.66 8.87 -0.47
N PRO A 14 -6.08 10.01 -0.09
CA PRO A 14 -5.09 10.69 -0.92
C PRO A 14 -3.86 9.80 -1.10
N VAL A 15 -3.24 9.88 -2.28
CA VAL A 15 -1.98 9.17 -2.51
C VAL A 15 -0.84 9.86 -1.78
N ASP A 16 0.00 9.02 -1.17
CA ASP A 16 1.22 9.42 -0.48
C ASP A 16 2.04 10.35 -1.37
N HIS A 17 2.32 11.56 -0.89
CA HIS A 17 3.04 12.57 -1.65
C HIS A 17 4.39 12.10 -2.19
N ARG A 18 5.05 11.16 -1.52
CA ARG A 18 6.34 10.58 -1.95
C ARG A 18 6.21 9.68 -3.17
N LEU A 19 5.02 9.15 -3.44
CA LEU A 19 4.73 8.33 -4.61
C LEU A 19 4.50 9.19 -5.87
N LYS A 20 4.12 10.46 -5.72
CA LYS A 20 3.72 11.35 -6.83
C LYS A 20 4.78 11.48 -7.92
N GLN A 21 6.08 11.45 -7.54
CA GLN A 21 7.19 11.53 -8.50
C GLN A 21 7.23 10.35 -9.50
N PHE A 22 6.70 9.19 -9.12
CA PHE A 22 6.71 7.99 -9.96
C PHE A 22 5.49 7.89 -10.88
N LEU A 23 4.38 8.57 -10.55
CA LEU A 23 3.12 8.47 -11.30
C LEU A 23 3.25 8.87 -12.78
N THR A 24 4.15 9.81 -13.10
CA THR A 24 4.38 10.23 -14.49
C THR A 24 5.02 9.14 -15.35
N SER A 25 5.79 8.25 -14.72
CA SER A 25 6.53 7.14 -15.34
C SER A 25 5.76 5.81 -15.31
N ALA A 26 4.71 5.72 -14.49
CA ALA A 26 3.83 4.57 -14.38
C ALA A 26 2.84 4.52 -15.57
N ARG A 27 3.34 4.13 -16.74
CA ARG A 27 2.54 4.02 -17.97
C ARG A 27 2.58 2.63 -18.54
N GLN A 28 1.40 2.10 -18.85
CA GLN A 28 1.25 0.88 -19.63
C GLN A 28 1.93 1.00 -20.99
N LYS A 29 2.51 -0.10 -21.42
CA LYS A 29 3.07 -0.30 -22.74
C LYS A 29 2.41 -1.53 -23.33
N HIS A 30 1.98 -1.44 -24.57
CA HIS A 30 1.45 -2.58 -25.29
C HIS A 30 2.29 -2.82 -26.53
N SER A 31 2.54 -4.10 -26.83
CA SER A 31 2.98 -4.49 -28.16
C SER A 31 1.84 -4.33 -29.17
N HIS A 32 2.18 -4.32 -30.45
CA HIS A 32 1.22 -4.43 -31.54
C HIS A 32 0.94 -5.89 -31.94
N GLU A 33 1.69 -6.85 -31.40
CA GLU A 33 1.49 -8.27 -31.69
C GLU A 33 0.29 -8.83 -30.92
N VAL A 34 -0.52 -9.67 -31.58
CA VAL A 34 -1.66 -10.37 -30.97
C VAL A 34 -1.18 -11.66 -30.29
N GLY A 35 -1.52 -11.81 -29.01
CA GLY A 35 -1.30 -13.00 -28.19
C GLY A 35 -2.52 -13.92 -28.15
N LYS A 36 -2.30 -15.20 -27.83
CA LYS A 36 -3.35 -16.24 -27.76
C LYS A 36 -3.93 -16.45 -26.36
N HIS A 37 -3.52 -15.66 -25.37
CA HIS A 37 -3.89 -15.86 -23.96
C HIS A 37 -5.40 -15.74 -23.70
N VAL A 38 -6.11 -14.89 -24.44
CA VAL A 38 -7.57 -14.75 -24.35
C VAL A 38 -8.27 -16.02 -24.85
N ASP A 39 -7.86 -16.54 -26.01
CA ASP A 39 -8.41 -17.78 -26.57
C ASP A 39 -8.14 -18.99 -25.68
N LEU A 40 -6.96 -19.04 -25.05
CA LEU A 40 -6.56 -20.12 -24.14
C LEU A 40 -7.49 -20.19 -22.92
N ILE A 41 -7.78 -19.06 -22.27
CA ILE A 41 -8.64 -19.06 -21.07
C ILE A 41 -10.10 -19.36 -21.43
N GLU A 42 -10.59 -18.84 -22.56
CA GLU A 42 -11.95 -19.12 -23.02
C GLU A 42 -12.11 -20.59 -23.39
N THR A 43 -11.15 -21.16 -24.12
CA THR A 43 -11.14 -22.59 -24.49
C THR A 43 -11.08 -23.47 -23.25
N PHE A 44 -10.23 -23.12 -22.29
CA PHE A 44 -10.14 -23.86 -21.02
C PHE A 44 -11.47 -23.79 -20.26
N GLY A 45 -12.07 -22.62 -20.11
CA GLY A 45 -13.37 -22.45 -19.42
C GLY A 45 -14.48 -23.27 -20.06
N ASN A 46 -14.50 -23.38 -21.40
CA ASN A 46 -15.51 -24.17 -22.13
C ASN A 46 -15.29 -25.68 -22.07
N THR A 47 -14.09 -26.14 -21.74
CA THR A 47 -13.72 -27.58 -21.74
C THR A 47 -13.50 -28.14 -20.34
N MET A 48 -13.34 -27.28 -19.34
CA MET A 48 -13.07 -27.66 -17.97
C MET A 48 -14.30 -28.30 -17.31
N VAL A 49 -14.05 -29.41 -16.61
CA VAL A 49 -14.99 -30.03 -15.69
C VAL A 49 -14.36 -30.02 -14.31
N ARG A 50 -15.09 -29.43 -13.35
CA ARG A 50 -14.69 -29.35 -11.93
C ARG A 50 -14.84 -30.71 -11.24
N ASP A 51 -14.16 -30.89 -10.11
CA ASP A 51 -14.21 -32.14 -9.33
C ASP A 51 -15.63 -32.50 -8.86
N ASN A 52 -16.48 -31.48 -8.62
CA ASN A 52 -17.89 -31.65 -8.30
C ASN A 52 -18.79 -31.91 -9.53
N ARG A 53 -18.20 -32.18 -10.70
CA ARG A 53 -18.87 -32.40 -12.00
C ARG A 53 -19.63 -31.21 -12.57
N THR A 54 -19.42 -30.01 -12.03
CA THR A 54 -19.93 -28.78 -12.66
C THR A 54 -18.95 -28.29 -13.71
N THR A 55 -19.43 -27.48 -14.66
CA THR A 55 -18.60 -26.79 -15.64
C THR A 55 -18.69 -25.28 -15.42
N PRO A 56 -17.67 -24.50 -15.81
CA PRO A 56 -17.80 -23.05 -15.86
C PRO A 56 -18.97 -22.65 -16.78
N THR A 57 -19.65 -21.57 -16.42
CA THR A 57 -20.71 -21.03 -17.28
C THR A 57 -20.10 -20.25 -18.45
N LYS A 58 -20.87 -20.02 -19.53
CA LYS A 58 -20.44 -19.15 -20.64
C LYS A 58 -20.09 -17.73 -20.16
N HIS A 59 -20.84 -17.21 -19.17
CA HIS A 59 -20.59 -15.90 -18.60
C HIS A 59 -19.30 -15.86 -17.77
N GLU A 60 -19.03 -16.92 -17.01
CA GLU A 60 -17.79 -17.06 -16.25
C GLU A 60 -16.57 -17.14 -17.18
N ALA A 61 -16.60 -17.99 -18.21
CA ALA A 61 -15.54 -18.08 -19.21
C ALA A 61 -15.34 -16.76 -19.98
N GLY A 62 -16.44 -16.12 -20.39
CA GLY A 62 -16.41 -14.82 -21.06
C GLY A 62 -15.85 -13.70 -20.18
N PHE A 63 -16.15 -13.72 -18.87
CA PHE A 63 -15.61 -12.74 -17.93
C PHE A 63 -14.10 -12.93 -17.69
N ALA A 64 -13.62 -14.17 -17.56
CA ALA A 64 -12.20 -14.46 -17.47
C ALA A 64 -11.45 -14.03 -18.74
N ALA A 65 -12.04 -14.26 -19.91
CA ALA A 65 -11.51 -13.78 -21.19
C ALA A 65 -11.51 -12.24 -21.27
N TRP A 66 -12.53 -11.56 -20.74
CA TRP A 66 -12.58 -10.10 -20.66
C TRP A 66 -11.47 -9.55 -19.76
N LEU A 67 -11.26 -10.12 -18.56
CA LEU A 67 -10.16 -9.74 -17.66
C LEU A 67 -8.77 -9.96 -18.29
N ALA A 68 -8.63 -10.98 -19.15
CA ALA A 68 -7.37 -11.29 -19.81
C ALA A 68 -6.97 -10.27 -20.90
N ARG A 69 -7.90 -9.42 -21.35
CA ARG A 69 -7.64 -8.38 -22.37
C ARG A 69 -6.69 -7.30 -21.84
N PRO A 70 -5.98 -6.55 -22.71
CA PRO A 70 -6.00 -6.63 -24.18
C PRO A 70 -5.39 -7.94 -24.71
N ASP A 71 -5.80 -8.31 -25.93
CA ASP A 71 -5.31 -9.46 -26.69
C ASP A 71 -3.89 -9.27 -27.24
N THR A 72 -3.31 -8.07 -27.11
CA THR A 72 -1.92 -7.81 -27.46
C THR A 72 -0.93 -8.49 -26.53
N THR A 73 0.32 -8.71 -26.96
CA THR A 73 1.41 -9.20 -26.10
C THR A 73 2.11 -8.06 -25.33
N GLY A 74 2.97 -8.43 -24.38
CA GLY A 74 3.76 -7.48 -23.58
C GLY A 74 2.96 -6.78 -22.48
N GLY A 75 3.56 -5.74 -21.92
CA GLY A 75 2.95 -4.91 -20.89
C GLY A 75 2.92 -5.56 -19.51
N LEU A 76 2.09 -5.00 -18.64
CA LEU A 76 1.86 -5.51 -17.28
C LEU A 76 0.71 -6.52 -17.27
N VAL A 77 0.96 -7.66 -16.62
CA VAL A 77 -0.07 -8.63 -16.19
C VAL A 77 -0.18 -8.59 -14.67
N ILE A 78 -1.40 -8.54 -14.14
CA ILE A 78 -1.68 -8.72 -12.72
C ILE A 78 -2.15 -10.15 -12.50
N ALA A 79 -1.45 -10.91 -11.67
CA ALA A 79 -1.82 -12.29 -11.34
C ALA A 79 -2.55 -12.31 -9.98
N LEU A 80 -3.84 -12.61 -10.01
CA LEU A 80 -4.68 -12.89 -8.85
C LEU A 80 -4.72 -14.40 -8.56
N GLN A 81 -5.34 -14.81 -7.47
CA GLN A 81 -5.33 -16.23 -7.09
C GLN A 81 -6.37 -17.03 -7.87
N GLN A 82 -7.64 -16.71 -7.65
CA GLN A 82 -8.78 -17.44 -8.18
C GLN A 82 -10.07 -16.62 -7.96
N PRO A 83 -11.14 -16.92 -8.70
CA PRO A 83 -12.45 -16.33 -8.45
C PRO A 83 -13.01 -16.68 -7.06
N ALA A 84 -13.70 -15.73 -6.44
CA ALA A 84 -14.41 -15.99 -5.18
C ALA A 84 -15.58 -16.95 -5.39
N LYS A 85 -15.83 -17.85 -4.44
CA LYS A 85 -16.97 -18.78 -4.47
C LYS A 85 -18.33 -18.08 -4.58
N SER A 86 -18.43 -16.88 -4.02
CA SER A 86 -19.64 -16.05 -4.02
C SER A 86 -19.77 -15.14 -5.25
N GLN A 87 -18.80 -15.16 -6.18
CA GLN A 87 -18.82 -14.30 -7.37
C GLN A 87 -20.01 -14.70 -8.25
N VAL A 88 -20.80 -13.70 -8.65
CA VAL A 88 -21.92 -13.88 -9.59
C VAL A 88 -21.46 -13.43 -10.97
N PHE A 89 -21.69 -14.28 -11.98
CA PHE A 89 -21.35 -13.99 -13.37
C PHE A 89 -22.62 -13.76 -14.20
N THR A 90 -22.64 -12.67 -14.95
CA THR A 90 -23.73 -12.30 -15.86
C THR A 90 -23.16 -11.93 -17.23
N ALA A 91 -24.03 -11.63 -18.20
CA ALA A 91 -23.60 -11.14 -19.51
C ALA A 91 -22.99 -9.71 -19.45
N ASP A 92 -23.31 -8.95 -18.40
CA ASP A 92 -22.84 -7.59 -18.18
C ASP A 92 -21.53 -7.63 -17.37
N VAL A 93 -20.40 -7.62 -18.08
CA VAL A 93 -19.07 -7.72 -17.45
C VAL A 93 -18.75 -6.50 -16.59
N GLU A 94 -19.26 -5.32 -16.95
CA GLU A 94 -19.15 -4.11 -16.16
C GLU A 94 -19.87 -4.24 -14.81
N TRP A 95 -21.06 -4.85 -14.80
CA TRP A 95 -21.78 -5.17 -13.56
C TRP A 95 -21.01 -6.19 -12.72
N VAL A 96 -20.53 -7.29 -13.31
CA VAL A 96 -19.74 -8.32 -12.59
C VAL A 96 -18.49 -7.71 -11.94
N ARG A 97 -17.80 -6.81 -12.66
CA ARG A 97 -16.66 -6.05 -12.13
C ARG A 97 -17.09 -5.15 -10.96
N ALA A 98 -18.17 -4.37 -11.12
CA ALA A 98 -18.62 -3.39 -10.13
C ALA A 98 -19.10 -4.03 -8.82
N GLU A 99 -19.73 -5.21 -8.90
CA GLU A 99 -20.19 -5.98 -7.74
C GLU A 99 -19.06 -6.74 -7.01
N CYS A 100 -17.86 -6.75 -7.55
CA CYS A 100 -16.70 -7.36 -6.92
C CYS A 100 -15.83 -6.28 -6.27
N ASP A 101 -15.94 -6.12 -4.95
CA ASP A 101 -15.14 -5.13 -4.18
C ASP A 101 -13.64 -5.21 -4.49
N THR A 102 -13.12 -6.43 -4.71
CA THR A 102 -11.71 -6.64 -5.09
C THR A 102 -11.37 -6.05 -6.46
N LEU A 103 -12.22 -6.27 -7.47
CA LEU A 103 -11.97 -5.79 -8.82
C LEU A 103 -12.27 -4.30 -8.96
N THR A 104 -13.29 -3.79 -8.28
CA THR A 104 -13.54 -2.33 -8.17
C THR A 104 -12.34 -1.63 -7.54
N TYR A 105 -11.81 -2.15 -6.43
CA TYR A 105 -10.60 -1.62 -5.80
C TYR A 105 -9.39 -1.63 -6.73
N LEU A 106 -9.19 -2.74 -7.46
CA LEU A 106 -8.09 -2.86 -8.41
C LEU A 106 -8.23 -1.88 -9.59
N ASP A 107 -9.44 -1.73 -10.12
CA ASP A 107 -9.74 -0.83 -11.23
C ASP A 107 -9.51 0.64 -10.84
N GLU A 108 -9.98 1.06 -9.66
CA GLU A 108 -9.72 2.40 -9.10
C GLU A 108 -8.22 2.64 -8.90
N SER A 109 -7.50 1.65 -8.36
CA SER A 109 -6.05 1.73 -8.18
C SER A 109 -5.31 1.92 -9.50
N LEU A 110 -5.70 1.16 -10.52
CA LEU A 110 -5.12 1.26 -11.87
C LEU A 110 -5.46 2.60 -12.51
N ALA A 111 -6.71 3.04 -12.43
CA ALA A 111 -7.16 4.31 -12.98
C ALA A 111 -6.39 5.49 -12.37
N PHE A 112 -6.09 5.40 -11.07
CA PHE A 112 -5.29 6.40 -10.39
C PHE A 112 -3.82 6.37 -10.82
N VAL A 113 -3.18 5.20 -10.78
CA VAL A 113 -1.71 5.09 -10.95
C VAL A 113 -1.28 5.18 -12.42
N ASN A 114 -2.08 4.61 -13.34
CA ASN A 114 -1.77 4.50 -14.76
C ASN A 114 -2.60 5.45 -15.65
N GLY A 115 -3.52 6.21 -15.06
CA GLY A 115 -4.47 7.08 -15.77
C GLY A 115 -5.67 6.32 -16.36
N SER A 116 -6.36 6.96 -17.30
CA SER A 116 -7.62 6.44 -17.84
C SER A 116 -7.44 5.10 -18.56
N GLY A 117 -8.06 4.03 -18.03
CA GLY A 117 -8.08 2.71 -18.69
C GLY A 117 -8.37 1.55 -17.75
N GLY A 118 -7.90 1.62 -16.50
CA GLY A 118 -8.21 0.61 -15.48
C GLY A 118 -7.96 -0.83 -15.94
N LEU A 119 -8.91 -1.71 -15.64
CA LEU A 119 -8.97 -3.11 -16.09
C LEU A 119 -9.25 -3.27 -17.58
N LYS A 120 -9.75 -2.24 -18.27
CA LYS A 120 -9.98 -2.31 -19.73
C LYS A 120 -8.66 -2.31 -20.53
N THR A 121 -7.58 -1.83 -19.93
CA THR A 121 -6.26 -1.72 -20.56
C THR A 121 -5.18 -2.54 -19.87
N THR A 122 -5.53 -3.30 -18.83
CA THR A 122 -4.55 -4.10 -18.06
C THR A 122 -5.03 -5.53 -17.93
N SER A 123 -4.22 -6.48 -18.42
CA SER A 123 -4.52 -7.91 -18.33
C SER A 123 -4.45 -8.39 -16.88
N VAL A 124 -5.53 -9.03 -16.42
CA VAL A 124 -5.60 -9.69 -15.11
C VAL A 124 -5.86 -11.17 -15.32
N PHE A 125 -4.99 -12.01 -14.77
CA PHE A 125 -5.11 -13.47 -14.81
C PHE A 125 -5.31 -14.01 -13.41
N ASP A 126 -6.19 -14.99 -13.24
CA ASP A 126 -6.16 -15.84 -12.05
C ASP A 126 -5.10 -16.93 -12.25
N ALA A 127 -4.33 -17.23 -11.21
CA ALA A 127 -3.38 -18.33 -11.19
C ALA A 127 -4.10 -19.69 -11.23
N PHE A 128 -5.33 -19.75 -10.71
CA PHE A 128 -6.20 -20.91 -10.69
C PHE A 128 -7.58 -20.53 -11.24
N PRO A 129 -7.69 -20.27 -12.55
CA PRO A 129 -8.94 -19.86 -13.16
C PRO A 129 -10.03 -20.91 -12.96
N PHE A 130 -11.26 -20.44 -12.74
CA PHE A 130 -12.47 -21.25 -12.56
C PHE A 130 -12.51 -22.16 -11.31
N ILE A 131 -11.42 -22.18 -10.51
CA ILE A 131 -11.39 -22.87 -9.21
C ILE A 131 -12.07 -21.97 -8.17
N THR A 132 -13.17 -22.46 -7.58
CA THR A 132 -13.91 -21.72 -6.54
C THR A 132 -13.72 -22.31 -5.15
N GLN A 133 -13.10 -23.49 -5.04
CA GLN A 133 -12.78 -24.12 -3.76
C GLN A 133 -11.40 -23.71 -3.27
N GLN A 134 -11.17 -23.85 -1.97
CA GLN A 134 -9.87 -23.58 -1.39
C GLN A 134 -8.83 -24.56 -1.94
N ILE A 135 -7.69 -24.03 -2.35
CA ILE A 135 -6.57 -24.82 -2.86
C ILE A 135 -5.73 -25.31 -1.69
N SER A 136 -5.45 -26.61 -1.65
CA SER A 136 -4.68 -27.25 -0.60
C SER A 136 -3.21 -26.82 -0.62
N SER A 137 -2.64 -26.64 0.58
CA SER A 137 -1.23 -26.37 0.80
C SER A 137 -0.34 -27.62 0.65
N ALA A 138 -0.92 -28.83 0.75
CA ALA A 138 -0.17 -30.09 0.66
C ALA A 138 0.03 -30.54 -0.79
N GLU A 139 -1.06 -30.72 -1.55
CA GLU A 139 -1.05 -31.23 -2.92
C GLU A 139 -2.13 -30.54 -3.75
N LEU A 140 -1.83 -30.24 -5.02
CA LEU A 140 -2.82 -29.68 -5.94
C LEU A 140 -3.73 -30.81 -6.42
N SER A 141 -5.03 -30.57 -6.48
CA SER A 141 -5.92 -31.47 -7.21
C SER A 141 -5.59 -31.44 -8.71
N SER A 142 -5.99 -32.47 -9.45
CA SER A 142 -5.82 -32.51 -10.90
C SER A 142 -6.56 -31.36 -11.61
N GLU A 143 -7.66 -30.87 -11.02
CA GLU A 143 -8.36 -29.67 -11.47
C GLU A 143 -7.50 -28.41 -11.28
N ALA A 144 -6.95 -28.21 -10.07
CA ALA A 144 -6.10 -27.06 -9.75
C ALA A 144 -4.79 -27.06 -10.56
N GLU A 145 -4.19 -28.23 -10.78
CA GLU A 145 -2.99 -28.38 -11.61
C GLU A 145 -3.27 -28.01 -13.07
N ARG A 146 -4.38 -28.47 -13.66
CA ARG A 146 -4.80 -28.07 -15.01
C ARG A 146 -5.04 -26.56 -15.10
N ALA A 147 -5.72 -25.98 -14.11
CA ALA A 147 -5.95 -24.54 -14.06
C ALA A 147 -4.64 -23.74 -14.00
N TYR A 148 -3.71 -24.17 -13.15
CA TYR A 148 -2.39 -23.55 -13.04
C TYR A 148 -1.57 -23.68 -14.33
N ASN A 149 -1.57 -24.84 -14.97
CA ASN A 149 -0.89 -25.04 -16.25
C ASN A 149 -1.49 -24.16 -17.37
N THR A 150 -2.81 -23.91 -17.34
CA THR A 150 -3.45 -22.93 -18.23
C THR A 150 -2.94 -21.52 -17.94
N PHE A 151 -2.86 -21.11 -16.67
CA PHE A 151 -2.27 -19.81 -16.31
C PHE A 151 -0.84 -19.65 -16.83
N ILE A 152 0.02 -20.65 -16.66
CA ILE A 152 1.38 -20.63 -17.20
C ILE A 152 1.37 -20.49 -18.72
N SER A 153 0.50 -21.25 -19.41
CA SER A 153 0.35 -21.16 -20.87
C SER A 153 -0.13 -19.77 -21.33
N MET A 154 -1.01 -19.13 -20.57
CA MET A 154 -1.43 -17.75 -20.82
C MET A 154 -0.28 -16.77 -20.66
N VAL A 155 0.54 -16.89 -19.60
CA VAL A 155 1.73 -16.04 -19.41
C VAL A 155 2.70 -16.20 -20.58
N HIS A 156 2.92 -17.44 -21.05
CA HIS A 156 3.73 -17.72 -22.22
C HIS A 156 3.20 -17.07 -23.50
N ALA A 157 1.89 -17.11 -23.71
CA ALA A 157 1.23 -16.53 -24.88
C ALA A 157 1.19 -14.99 -24.83
N LYS A 158 0.97 -14.43 -23.64
CA LYS A 158 0.93 -12.98 -23.40
C LYS A 158 2.31 -12.34 -23.46
N LYS A 159 3.37 -13.09 -23.09
CA LYS A 159 4.77 -12.60 -23.00
C LYS A 159 4.86 -11.26 -22.25
N PRO A 160 4.37 -11.15 -21.00
CA PRO A 160 4.39 -9.87 -20.29
C PRO A 160 5.81 -9.40 -20.00
N ASP A 161 6.03 -8.09 -20.01
CA ASP A 161 7.31 -7.49 -19.59
C ASP A 161 7.44 -7.51 -18.06
N VAL A 162 6.31 -7.29 -17.38
CA VAL A 162 6.18 -7.29 -15.92
C VAL A 162 4.96 -8.10 -15.51
N LEU A 163 5.12 -8.93 -14.48
CA LEU A 163 4.04 -9.64 -13.81
C LEU A 163 3.96 -9.17 -12.36
N PHE A 164 2.82 -8.58 -11.97
CA PHE A 164 2.52 -8.20 -10.59
C PHE A 164 1.82 -9.36 -9.88
N ALA A 165 2.55 -10.08 -9.04
CA ALA A 165 2.13 -11.30 -8.39
C ALA A 165 1.35 -11.01 -7.10
N CYS A 166 0.03 -11.08 -7.16
CA CYS A 166 -0.90 -10.76 -6.08
C CYS A 166 -1.60 -12.01 -5.51
N TRP A 167 -0.96 -13.17 -5.56
CA TRP A 167 -1.51 -14.44 -5.07
C TRP A 167 -0.48 -15.25 -4.31
N ARG A 168 -0.93 -16.17 -3.44
CA ARG A 168 -0.05 -17.09 -2.74
C ARG A 168 -0.82 -18.29 -2.20
N ILE A 169 -0.25 -19.48 -2.38
CA ILE A 169 -0.65 -20.66 -1.60
C ILE A 169 0.39 -20.88 -0.50
N HIS A 170 -0.07 -20.97 0.75
CA HIS A 170 0.83 -21.17 1.89
C HIS A 170 1.48 -22.55 1.80
N GLY A 171 2.78 -22.64 2.08
CA GLY A 171 3.53 -23.90 2.00
C GLY A 171 3.95 -24.30 0.58
N ARG A 172 3.50 -23.59 -0.47
CA ARG A 172 3.80 -23.87 -1.87
C ARG A 172 4.67 -22.79 -2.51
N ASP A 173 5.92 -22.72 -2.04
CA ASP A 173 6.93 -21.80 -2.60
C ASP A 173 7.54 -22.36 -3.92
N ASP A 174 7.16 -23.57 -4.34
CA ASP A 174 7.53 -24.23 -5.60
C ASP A 174 6.84 -23.65 -6.84
N LEU A 175 5.69 -23.00 -6.65
CA LEU A 175 4.90 -22.47 -7.76
C LEU A 175 5.52 -21.18 -8.32
N LEU A 176 5.79 -21.19 -9.62
CA LEU A 176 6.25 -20.01 -10.35
C LEU A 176 5.23 -18.87 -10.23
N PHE A 177 5.77 -17.65 -10.10
CA PHE A 177 5.01 -16.41 -9.97
C PHE A 177 4.12 -16.30 -8.72
N SER A 178 4.29 -17.19 -7.72
CA SER A 178 3.67 -16.98 -6.42
C SER A 178 4.24 -15.71 -5.77
N GLY A 179 3.34 -14.85 -5.30
CA GLY A 179 3.67 -13.65 -4.56
C GLY A 179 4.24 -13.95 -3.18
N LYS A 180 4.95 -12.97 -2.63
CA LYS A 180 5.46 -13.00 -1.25
C LYS A 180 4.48 -12.25 -0.35
N GLY A 181 3.65 -12.99 0.39
CA GLY A 181 2.61 -12.40 1.24
C GLY A 181 3.15 -11.41 2.28
N LEU A 182 2.26 -10.57 2.83
CA LEU A 182 2.59 -9.49 3.77
C LEU A 182 3.58 -9.93 4.87
N GLY A 183 3.40 -11.09 5.51
CA GLY A 183 4.26 -11.56 6.61
C GLY A 183 5.64 -12.14 6.24
N LYS A 184 5.90 -12.52 4.98
CA LYS A 184 7.19 -13.08 4.53
C LYS A 184 7.49 -12.63 3.10
N GLY A 185 8.44 -11.69 2.96
CA GLY A 185 9.17 -11.49 1.72
C GLY A 185 8.73 -10.33 0.82
N LEU A 186 7.64 -9.62 1.14
CA LEU A 186 7.33 -8.35 0.50
C LEU A 186 8.45 -7.34 0.81
N GLY A 187 9.18 -6.90 -0.22
CA GLY A 187 10.29 -5.93 -0.13
C GLY A 187 11.66 -6.43 0.32
N ARG A 188 11.83 -7.73 0.64
CA ARG A 188 13.13 -8.22 1.17
C ARG A 188 14.29 -8.17 0.18
N THR A 189 14.03 -7.85 -1.08
CA THR A 189 15.05 -7.73 -2.12
C THR A 189 14.82 -6.46 -2.91
N ASN A 190 15.83 -5.58 -2.95
CA ASN A 190 15.80 -4.34 -3.73
C ASN A 190 15.79 -4.62 -5.25
N GLN A 191 16.09 -5.86 -5.67
CA GLN A 191 16.02 -6.29 -7.05
C GLN A 191 14.69 -6.98 -7.33
N VAL A 192 14.07 -6.60 -8.44
CA VAL A 192 12.89 -7.26 -9.01
C VAL A 192 13.35 -8.56 -9.68
N PRO A 193 12.87 -9.74 -9.23
CA PRO A 193 13.28 -11.02 -9.80
C PRO A 193 13.03 -11.15 -11.30
N SER A 194 14.08 -11.63 -11.96
CA SER A 194 14.15 -12.18 -13.32
C SER A 194 13.56 -13.58 -13.50
N LEU A 195 12.45 -13.82 -14.21
CA LEU A 195 12.13 -15.19 -14.64
C LEU A 195 12.30 -15.35 -16.15
N ARG A 196 13.20 -16.25 -16.57
CA ARG A 196 13.32 -16.66 -17.97
C ARG A 196 12.37 -17.82 -18.24
N LEU A 197 11.40 -17.59 -19.11
CA LEU A 197 10.49 -18.60 -19.61
C LEU A 197 11.22 -19.58 -20.57
N PRO A 198 10.76 -20.84 -20.70
CA PRO A 198 11.27 -21.80 -21.68
C PRO A 198 11.44 -21.30 -23.12
N ASN A 199 10.63 -20.33 -23.55
CA ASN A 199 10.71 -19.70 -24.87
C ASN A 199 11.81 -18.61 -24.96
N GLY A 200 12.63 -18.43 -23.92
CA GLY A 200 13.69 -17.44 -23.83
C GLY A 200 13.24 -16.05 -23.37
N HIS A 201 11.92 -15.78 -23.33
CA HIS A 201 11.35 -14.51 -22.88
C HIS A 201 11.64 -14.29 -21.39
N VAL A 202 11.91 -13.04 -21.00
CA VAL A 202 12.23 -12.69 -19.61
C VAL A 202 11.10 -11.84 -19.05
N VAL A 203 10.52 -12.29 -17.94
CA VAL A 203 9.47 -11.60 -17.20
C VAL A 203 10.04 -11.06 -15.90
N ARG A 204 9.81 -9.79 -15.61
CA ARG A 204 10.11 -9.22 -14.29
C ARG A 204 8.94 -9.42 -13.35
N VAL A 205 9.20 -9.91 -12.13
CA VAL A 205 8.14 -10.25 -11.18
C VAL A 205 8.14 -9.28 -10.01
N VAL A 206 7.13 -8.42 -9.93
CA VAL A 206 6.92 -7.56 -8.76
C VAL A 206 5.98 -8.29 -7.79
N ASN A 207 6.41 -8.41 -6.54
CA ASN A 207 5.60 -9.07 -5.51
C ASN A 207 4.58 -8.07 -4.96
N GLY A 208 3.32 -8.46 -4.98
CA GLY A 208 2.24 -7.77 -4.30
C GLY A 208 1.59 -8.65 -3.24
N PHE A 209 0.44 -8.19 -2.75
CA PHE A 209 -0.48 -9.00 -1.96
C PHE A 209 -1.88 -8.86 -2.56
N HIS A 210 -2.73 -9.84 -2.30
CA HIS A 210 -4.03 -9.90 -2.95
C HIS A 210 -4.89 -8.67 -2.57
N PRO A 211 -5.46 -7.92 -3.56
CA PRO A 211 -6.23 -6.70 -3.29
C PRO A 211 -7.45 -6.95 -2.38
N SER A 212 -7.97 -8.18 -2.34
CA SER A 212 -9.06 -8.53 -1.41
C SER A 212 -8.68 -8.31 0.05
N TYR A 213 -7.39 -8.40 0.42
CA TYR A 213 -6.94 -8.12 1.78
C TYR A 213 -7.33 -6.70 2.21
N VAL A 214 -7.16 -5.71 1.34
CA VAL A 214 -7.59 -4.33 1.62
C VAL A 214 -9.09 -4.15 1.39
N ALA A 215 -9.60 -4.65 0.27
CA ALA A 215 -10.99 -4.37 -0.12
C ALA A 215 -12.01 -5.04 0.82
N ASN A 216 -11.73 -6.25 1.31
CA ASN A 216 -12.71 -7.07 2.04
C ASN A 216 -12.35 -7.31 3.52
N TYR A 217 -11.05 -7.43 3.86
CA TYR A 217 -10.63 -7.87 5.20
C TYR A 217 -10.15 -6.73 6.10
N CYS A 218 -9.41 -5.77 5.54
CA CYS A 218 -8.85 -4.63 6.28
C CYS A 218 -9.17 -3.28 5.60
N PRO A 219 -10.46 -2.99 5.29
CA PRO A 219 -10.81 -1.78 4.53
C PRO A 219 -10.64 -0.48 5.34
N ASN A 220 -10.52 -0.58 6.67
CA ASN A 220 -10.32 0.53 7.60
C ASN A 220 -8.83 0.93 7.80
N GLU A 221 -7.90 0.25 7.14
CA GLU A 221 -6.45 0.42 7.34
C GLU A 221 -5.80 1.10 6.12
N SER A 222 -5.58 2.41 6.20
CA SER A 222 -5.01 3.20 5.10
C SER A 222 -3.58 2.80 4.75
N CYS A 223 -2.80 2.28 5.70
CA CYS A 223 -1.42 1.83 5.45
C CYS A 223 -1.36 0.74 4.36
N PHE A 224 -2.31 -0.21 4.36
CA PHE A 224 -2.36 -1.25 3.33
C PHE A 224 -2.79 -0.69 1.97
N ARG A 225 -3.68 0.32 1.94
CA ARG A 225 -4.03 1.04 0.70
C ARG A 225 -2.80 1.73 0.09
N ARG A 226 -2.01 2.43 0.91
CA ARG A 226 -0.76 3.07 0.49
C ARG A 226 0.24 2.06 -0.04
N LEU A 227 0.43 0.95 0.68
CA LEU A 227 1.34 -0.11 0.27
C LEU A 227 0.93 -0.74 -1.06
N PHE A 228 -0.36 -1.02 -1.25
CA PHE A 228 -0.87 -1.56 -2.51
C PHE A 228 -0.62 -0.60 -3.68
N ALA A 229 -0.95 0.68 -3.52
CA ALA A 229 -0.71 1.69 -4.53
C ALA A 229 0.79 1.83 -4.87
N MET A 230 1.67 1.77 -3.87
CA MET A 230 3.11 1.81 -4.06
C MET A 230 3.63 0.61 -4.86
N GLU A 231 3.26 -0.62 -4.50
CA GLU A 231 3.71 -1.83 -5.22
C GLU A 231 3.12 -1.94 -6.65
N LEU A 232 1.88 -1.47 -6.84
CA LEU A 232 1.29 -1.36 -8.18
C LEU A 232 2.05 -0.32 -9.03
N CYS A 233 2.37 0.84 -8.45
CA CYS A 233 3.16 1.88 -9.13
C CYS A 233 4.56 1.37 -9.47
N LYS A 234 5.20 0.60 -8.58
CA LYS A 234 6.44 -0.10 -8.85
C LYS A 234 6.32 -1.01 -10.07
N ALA A 235 5.30 -1.87 -10.12
CA ALA A 235 5.08 -2.76 -11.26
C ALA A 235 4.93 -2.02 -12.60
N LEU A 236 4.25 -0.87 -12.60
CA LEU A 236 4.12 -0.03 -13.80
C LEU A 236 5.42 0.70 -14.14
N CYS A 237 6.14 1.25 -13.16
CA CYS A 237 7.41 1.93 -13.39
C CYS A 237 8.50 0.98 -13.89
N GLU A 238 8.43 -0.29 -13.50
CA GLU A 238 9.31 -1.32 -14.03
C GLU A 238 9.18 -1.45 -15.55
N LEU A 239 8.00 -1.28 -16.17
CA LEU A 239 7.86 -1.29 -17.64
C LEU A 239 8.82 -0.32 -18.36
N ASN A 240 9.27 0.73 -17.67
CA ASN A 240 10.18 1.75 -18.16
C ASN A 240 11.52 1.81 -17.41
N THR A 241 11.80 0.84 -16.53
CA THR A 241 12.99 0.83 -15.64
C THR A 241 13.16 2.15 -14.86
N ALA A 242 12.05 2.79 -14.51
CA ALA A 242 12.02 4.12 -13.89
C ALA A 242 11.88 4.07 -12.36
N TRP A 243 11.70 2.87 -11.80
CA TRP A 243 11.55 2.72 -10.34
C TRP A 243 12.88 2.86 -9.63
N GLN A 244 12.87 3.57 -8.50
CA GLN A 244 13.99 3.68 -7.57
C GLN A 244 13.45 3.40 -6.17
N GLU A 245 14.14 2.54 -5.40
CA GLU A 245 13.76 2.25 -4.02
C GLU A 245 14.31 3.34 -3.09
N ASP A 246 13.43 3.86 -2.22
CA ASP A 246 13.77 4.80 -1.16
C ASP A 246 13.52 4.17 0.21
N ASP A 247 14.22 4.66 1.25
CA ASP A 247 14.11 4.16 2.63
C ASP A 247 12.66 4.13 3.15
N TRP A 248 11.86 5.13 2.77
CA TRP A 248 10.47 5.23 3.23
C TRP A 248 9.58 4.08 2.72
N MET A 249 9.93 3.46 1.60
CA MET A 249 9.19 2.34 1.03
C MET A 249 9.38 1.10 1.90
N GLU A 250 10.61 0.85 2.38
CA GLU A 250 10.87 -0.24 3.32
C GLU A 250 10.26 0.03 4.70
N ASP A 251 10.23 1.29 5.14
CA ASP A 251 9.50 1.69 6.34
C ASP A 251 8.00 1.38 6.21
N LEU A 252 7.37 1.72 5.08
CA LEU A 252 5.96 1.42 4.84
C LEU A 252 5.70 -0.09 4.84
N ARG A 253 6.53 -0.87 4.16
CA ARG A 253 6.45 -2.35 4.17
C ARG A 253 6.59 -2.89 5.59
N THR A 254 7.55 -2.38 6.37
CA THR A 254 7.77 -2.79 7.77
C THR A 254 6.56 -2.48 8.64
N LYS A 255 6.01 -1.27 8.54
CA LYS A 255 4.80 -0.87 9.28
C LYS A 255 3.61 -1.76 8.95
N CYS A 256 3.37 -2.04 7.67
CA CYS A 256 2.30 -2.94 7.26
C CYS A 256 2.51 -4.37 7.81
N ARG A 257 3.75 -4.87 7.82
CA ARG A 257 4.08 -6.18 8.43
C ARG A 257 3.75 -6.22 9.92
N GLU A 258 4.19 -5.21 10.65
CA GLU A 258 3.92 -5.09 12.08
C GLU A 258 2.42 -4.99 12.35
N ARG A 259 1.69 -4.21 11.54
CA ARG A 259 0.24 -4.08 11.65
C ARG A 259 -0.47 -5.40 11.40
N THR A 260 -0.08 -6.16 10.36
CA THR A 260 -0.61 -7.51 10.12
C THR A 260 -0.40 -8.41 11.34
N LEU A 261 0.79 -8.38 11.97
CA LEU A 261 1.06 -9.16 13.19
C LEU A 261 0.21 -8.70 14.39
N GLN A 262 -0.05 -7.40 14.52
CA GLN A 262 -0.94 -6.87 15.55
C GLN A 262 -2.38 -7.33 15.35
N LEU A 263 -2.91 -7.24 14.12
CA LEU A 263 -4.26 -7.68 13.78
C LEU A 263 -4.47 -9.17 14.08
N ILE A 264 -3.47 -10.01 13.78
CA ILE A 264 -3.47 -11.43 14.14
C ILE A 264 -3.58 -11.60 15.68
N LYS A 265 -2.77 -10.86 16.44
CA LYS A 265 -2.81 -10.91 17.93
C LYS A 265 -4.12 -10.38 18.51
N GLU A 266 -4.72 -9.38 17.87
CA GLU A 266 -6.03 -8.86 18.26
C GLU A 266 -7.11 -9.91 18.02
N GLY A 267 -7.08 -10.63 16.89
CA GLY A 267 -7.96 -11.76 16.62
C GLY A 267 -7.75 -12.97 17.55
N CYS A 268 -6.52 -13.27 17.96
CA CYS A 268 -6.23 -14.35 18.94
C CYS A 268 -6.83 -14.10 20.33
N ARG A 269 -6.96 -12.83 20.76
CA ARG A 269 -7.35 -12.49 22.14
C ARG A 269 -8.84 -12.68 22.41
N ASP A 270 -9.65 -12.87 21.37
CA ASP A 270 -11.08 -13.18 21.47
C ASP A 270 -11.37 -14.69 21.69
N GLY A 271 -10.37 -15.48 22.10
CA GLY A 271 -10.60 -16.81 22.69
C GLY A 271 -10.47 -18.01 21.75
N GLU A 272 -9.77 -17.90 20.62
CA GLU A 272 -9.52 -19.05 19.74
C GLU A 272 -8.02 -19.26 19.49
N GLN A 273 -7.53 -20.43 19.91
CA GLN A 273 -6.19 -20.93 19.57
C GLN A 273 -6.04 -21.01 18.05
N LEU A 274 -5.24 -20.12 17.46
CA LEU A 274 -4.95 -20.10 16.03
C LEU A 274 -3.96 -21.20 15.63
N ASN A 275 -4.47 -22.24 14.98
CA ASN A 275 -3.72 -22.87 13.89
C ASN A 275 -3.87 -21.93 12.68
N MET A 276 -2.80 -21.19 12.38
CA MET A 276 -2.72 -20.21 11.30
C MET A 276 -2.84 -20.86 9.92
N GLU A 277 -3.97 -20.65 9.26
CA GLU A 277 -4.04 -20.52 7.79
C GLU A 277 -4.97 -19.35 7.45
N PRO A 278 -4.60 -18.46 6.50
CA PRO A 278 -5.49 -17.41 6.02
C PRO A 278 -6.52 -18.05 5.08
N GLY A 279 -7.74 -18.21 5.57
CA GLY A 279 -8.81 -18.88 4.82
C GLY A 279 -9.89 -19.54 5.67
N ARG A 280 -9.76 -19.59 7.01
CA ARG A 280 -10.93 -19.90 7.83
C ARG A 280 -11.93 -18.75 7.73
N GLU A 281 -12.99 -18.97 6.95
CA GLU A 281 -14.32 -18.50 7.37
C GLU A 281 -14.57 -19.09 8.75
N LEU A 282 -14.24 -18.33 9.79
CA LEU A 282 -14.76 -18.58 11.11
C LEU A 282 -16.28 -18.49 11.01
N ARG A 283 -16.93 -19.51 11.58
CA ARG A 283 -18.38 -19.74 11.56
C ARG A 283 -19.09 -18.72 12.46
N GLY A 284 -18.84 -17.43 12.25
CA GLY A 284 -19.62 -16.32 12.77
C GLY A 284 -20.86 -16.13 11.90
N THR A 285 -21.97 -15.72 12.51
CA THR A 285 -23.12 -15.28 11.71
C THR A 285 -22.72 -14.04 10.92
N LYS A 286 -23.36 -13.79 9.76
CA LYS A 286 -23.11 -12.57 8.96
C LYS A 286 -23.16 -11.29 9.81
N ALA A 287 -24.06 -11.25 10.79
CA ALA A 287 -24.19 -10.15 11.76
C ALA A 287 -22.95 -9.96 12.67
N ASP A 288 -22.29 -11.04 13.10
CA ASP A 288 -21.08 -10.98 13.93
C ASP A 288 -19.88 -10.42 13.14
N ASN A 289 -19.77 -10.80 11.87
CA ASN A 289 -18.73 -10.26 10.98
C ASN A 289 -18.95 -8.77 10.69
N THR A 290 -20.19 -8.32 10.50
CA THR A 290 -20.45 -6.90 10.32
C THR A 290 -20.17 -6.07 11.57
N ALA A 291 -20.56 -6.56 12.76
CA ALA A 291 -20.29 -5.87 14.02
C ALA A 291 -18.78 -5.71 14.25
N LYS A 292 -17.99 -6.76 13.97
CA LYS A 292 -16.53 -6.72 14.01
C LYS A 292 -15.95 -5.69 13.04
N LYS A 293 -16.46 -5.63 11.79
CA LYS A 293 -16.05 -4.64 10.78
C LYS A 293 -16.23 -3.22 11.31
N TYR A 294 -17.41 -2.84 11.78
CA TYR A 294 -17.65 -1.46 12.22
C TYR A 294 -16.95 -1.11 13.53
N LYS A 295 -16.72 -2.09 14.43
CA LYS A 295 -15.84 -1.90 15.59
C LYS A 295 -14.40 -1.57 15.18
N ALA A 296 -13.89 -2.18 14.11
CA ALA A 296 -12.58 -1.85 13.57
C ALA A 296 -12.53 -0.41 13.03
N TYR A 297 -13.57 0.04 12.30
CA TYR A 297 -13.68 1.43 11.86
C TYR A 297 -13.75 2.43 13.01
N ALA A 298 -14.54 2.16 14.05
CA ALA A 298 -14.61 3.01 15.24
C ALA A 298 -13.22 3.16 15.90
N LYS A 299 -12.48 2.05 16.06
CA LYS A 299 -11.11 2.07 16.57
C LYS A 299 -10.14 2.84 15.68
N SER A 300 -10.23 2.68 14.36
CA SER A 300 -9.46 3.47 13.39
C SER A 300 -9.76 4.96 13.52
N PHE A 301 -11.03 5.33 13.65
CA PHE A 301 -11.46 6.71 13.84
C PHE A 301 -10.86 7.33 15.12
N ASP A 302 -11.00 6.65 16.26
CA ASP A 302 -10.45 7.10 17.54
C ASP A 302 -8.93 7.27 17.49
N THR A 303 -8.26 6.32 16.82
CA THR A 303 -6.81 6.40 16.60
C THR A 303 -6.45 7.60 15.75
N GLY A 304 -7.20 7.87 14.68
CA GLY A 304 -7.02 9.03 13.82
C GLY A 304 -7.23 10.36 14.56
N LEU A 305 -8.29 10.49 15.36
CA LEU A 305 -8.52 11.65 16.22
C LEU A 305 -7.38 11.86 17.22
N LYS A 306 -6.89 10.79 17.84
CA LYS A 306 -5.74 10.87 18.75
C LYS A 306 -4.47 11.36 18.03
N ARG A 307 -4.26 10.98 16.77
CA ARG A 307 -3.15 11.52 15.96
C ARG A 307 -3.34 13.00 15.65
N LEU A 308 -4.57 13.42 15.36
CA LEU A 308 -4.90 14.83 15.16
C LEU A 308 -4.66 15.65 16.43
N GLN A 309 -5.06 15.15 17.59
CA GLN A 309 -4.78 15.76 18.88
C GLN A 309 -3.27 15.95 19.09
N GLN A 310 -2.45 14.92 18.81
CA GLN A 310 -0.99 15.03 18.92
C GLN A 310 -0.39 16.13 18.02
N ILE A 311 -0.99 16.37 16.84
CA ILE A 311 -0.59 17.51 15.99
C ILE A 311 -0.92 18.81 16.70
N PHE A 312 -2.13 18.95 17.23
CA PHE A 312 -2.57 20.18 17.86
C PHE A 312 -1.73 20.50 19.09
N ASP A 313 -1.52 19.53 19.97
CA ASP A 313 -0.61 19.64 21.12
C ASP A 313 0.79 20.09 20.68
N HIS A 314 1.32 19.49 19.61
CA HIS A 314 2.60 19.90 19.05
C HIS A 314 2.57 21.34 18.53
N MET A 315 1.53 21.75 17.79
CA MET A 315 1.38 23.12 17.29
C MET A 315 1.29 24.17 18.41
N VAL A 316 0.78 23.81 19.59
CA VAL A 316 0.73 24.70 20.76
C VAL A 316 2.04 24.69 21.56
N SER A 317 2.91 23.72 21.33
CA SER A 317 4.20 23.59 22.03
C SER A 317 5.18 24.72 21.69
N SER A 318 6.13 24.96 22.60
CA SER A 318 7.20 25.92 22.36
C SER A 318 8.12 25.49 21.20
N GLU A 319 8.29 24.19 21.02
CA GLU A 319 9.14 23.53 20.05
C GLU A 319 8.69 23.85 18.62
N TYR A 320 7.39 23.83 18.36
CA TYR A 320 6.81 24.15 17.06
C TYR A 320 7.20 25.53 16.53
N THR A 321 7.40 26.50 17.43
CA THR A 321 7.77 27.86 17.00
C THR A 321 9.15 27.90 16.34
N SER A 322 10.08 27.05 16.82
CA SER A 322 11.50 27.02 16.44
C SER A 322 11.84 26.06 15.30
N GLN A 323 10.95 25.12 14.97
CA GLN A 323 11.22 24.07 14.00
C GLN A 323 11.25 24.56 12.54
N SER A 324 12.18 24.02 11.76
CA SER A 324 12.20 24.21 10.31
C SER A 324 11.10 23.40 9.60
N SER A 325 10.86 23.68 8.31
CA SER A 325 9.95 22.85 7.50
C SER A 325 10.41 21.39 7.40
N GLY A 326 11.73 21.13 7.43
CA GLY A 326 12.27 19.77 7.40
C GLY A 326 12.06 19.02 8.73
N ASP A 327 12.20 19.71 9.86
CA ASP A 327 11.93 19.13 11.18
C ASP A 327 10.44 18.78 11.32
N LEU A 328 9.56 19.68 10.88
CA LEU A 328 8.12 19.45 10.87
C LEU A 328 7.74 18.28 9.94
N TYR A 329 8.31 18.23 8.75
CA TYR A 329 8.10 17.12 7.82
C TYR A 329 8.48 15.78 8.48
N THR A 330 9.67 15.73 9.07
CA THR A 330 10.17 14.54 9.77
C THR A 330 9.26 14.16 10.94
N PHE A 331 8.79 15.14 11.71
CA PHE A 331 7.84 14.93 12.80
C PHE A 331 6.55 14.26 12.29
N PHE A 332 5.88 14.84 11.27
CA PHE A 332 4.61 14.32 10.77
C PHE A 332 4.73 12.92 10.14
N VAL A 333 5.81 12.68 9.39
CA VAL A 333 6.07 11.36 8.79
C VAL A 333 6.36 10.31 9.86
N ARG A 334 7.15 10.64 10.90
CA ARG A 334 7.47 9.71 12.00
C ARG A 334 6.27 9.41 12.89
N GLN A 335 5.35 10.35 13.04
CA GLN A 335 4.14 10.15 13.84
C GLN A 335 3.01 9.42 13.08
N ASN A 336 3.21 9.08 11.80
CA ASN A 336 2.18 8.50 10.92
C ASN A 336 0.91 9.35 10.90
N THR A 337 1.10 10.68 10.89
CA THR A 337 0.01 11.64 11.00
C THR A 337 -0.95 11.49 9.83
N SER A 338 -0.41 11.35 8.62
CA SER A 338 -1.22 11.26 7.42
C SER A 338 -2.04 9.97 7.36
N GLU A 339 -1.46 8.84 7.78
CA GLU A 339 -2.16 7.57 7.92
C GLU A 339 -3.31 7.69 8.93
N GLY A 340 -3.09 8.33 10.09
CA GLY A 340 -4.14 8.55 11.07
C GLY A 340 -5.31 9.38 10.53
N ILE A 341 -5.02 10.44 9.78
CA ILE A 341 -6.05 11.27 9.10
C ILE A 341 -6.81 10.42 8.08
N CYS A 342 -6.09 9.62 7.28
CA CYS A 342 -6.70 8.74 6.28
C CYS A 342 -7.57 7.64 6.91
N ASP A 343 -7.16 7.06 8.04
CA ASP A 343 -7.94 6.06 8.77
C ASP A 343 -9.24 6.65 9.31
N ALA A 344 -9.20 7.88 9.82
CA ALA A 344 -10.41 8.62 10.22
C ALA A 344 -11.32 8.90 9.01
N LEU A 345 -10.76 9.38 7.89
CA LEU A 345 -11.52 9.61 6.65
C LEU A 345 -12.20 8.34 6.15
N LEU A 346 -11.53 7.18 6.20
CA LEU A 346 -12.12 5.89 5.81
C LEU A 346 -13.30 5.50 6.70
N ALA A 347 -13.19 5.74 8.02
CA ALA A 347 -14.29 5.49 8.95
C ALA A 347 -15.49 6.40 8.70
N VAL A 348 -15.25 7.70 8.48
CA VAL A 348 -16.32 8.65 8.13
C VAL A 348 -16.96 8.26 6.79
N SER A 349 -16.16 7.91 5.78
CA SER A 349 -16.65 7.46 4.48
C SER A 349 -17.52 6.20 4.57
N GLU A 350 -17.13 5.23 5.41
CA GLU A 350 -17.95 4.03 5.61
C GLU A 350 -19.26 4.38 6.32
N ALA A 351 -19.22 5.20 7.37
CA ALA A 351 -20.42 5.66 8.06
C ALA A 351 -21.37 6.44 7.15
N MET A 352 -20.85 7.09 6.11
CA MET A 352 -21.66 7.82 5.13
C MET A 352 -22.53 6.89 4.26
N ARG A 353 -22.17 5.61 4.15
CA ARG A 353 -22.99 4.63 3.40
C ARG A 353 -24.41 4.48 3.95
N GLN A 354 -24.66 4.80 5.22
CA GLN A 354 -26.01 4.74 5.79
C GLN A 354 -26.98 5.74 5.14
N PHE A 355 -26.46 6.79 4.50
CA PHE A 355 -27.24 7.84 3.84
C PHE A 355 -27.26 7.69 2.31
N ALA A 356 -26.66 6.62 1.77
CA ALA A 356 -26.71 6.35 0.34
C ALA A 356 -28.15 6.09 -0.12
N SER A 357 -28.52 6.66 -1.28
CA SER A 357 -29.86 6.51 -1.85
C SER A 357 -30.13 5.06 -2.24
N GLY A 358 -31.26 4.50 -1.79
CA GLY A 358 -31.73 3.16 -2.17
C GLY A 358 -31.70 2.10 -1.06
N THR A 359 -31.14 2.40 0.11
CA THR A 359 -31.21 1.50 1.28
C THR A 359 -32.49 1.76 2.09
N SER A 360 -33.41 0.80 2.14
CA SER A 360 -34.72 0.96 2.80
C SER A 360 -34.63 1.04 4.33
N MET A 361 -33.55 0.53 4.94
CA MET A 361 -33.13 0.77 6.32
C MET A 361 -31.62 0.54 6.45
N PRO A 362 -30.84 1.48 7.03
CA PRO A 362 -29.42 1.24 7.29
C PRO A 362 -29.22 0.16 8.35
N GLU A 363 -28.16 -0.62 8.20
CA GLU A 363 -27.79 -1.68 9.15
C GLU A 363 -27.55 -1.10 10.56
N SER A 364 -28.10 -1.71 11.61
CA SER A 364 -28.01 -1.18 12.97
C SER A 364 -26.58 -0.88 13.41
N ALA A 365 -25.63 -1.73 13.05
CA ALA A 365 -24.22 -1.55 13.43
C ALA A 365 -23.55 -0.40 12.67
N LEU A 366 -24.04 -0.05 11.47
CA LEU A 366 -23.60 1.11 10.71
C LEU A 366 -24.14 2.42 11.32
N VAL A 367 -25.39 2.39 11.81
CA VAL A 367 -25.97 3.50 12.58
C VAL A 367 -25.18 3.77 13.86
N GLU A 368 -24.78 2.71 14.57
CA GLU A 368 -23.93 2.84 15.76
C GLU A 368 -22.54 3.41 15.43
N LEU A 369 -21.94 3.05 14.29
CA LEU A 369 -20.71 3.69 13.83
C LEU A 369 -20.91 5.19 13.59
N GLY A 370 -22.00 5.58 12.93
CA GLY A 370 -22.33 7.00 12.72
C GLY A 370 -22.49 7.77 14.03
N LYS A 371 -23.17 7.19 15.02
CA LYS A 371 -23.30 7.78 16.37
C LYS A 371 -21.95 7.91 17.06
N HIS A 372 -21.13 6.87 17.02
CA HIS A 372 -19.78 6.87 17.60
C HIS A 372 -18.93 7.98 17.00
N ILE A 373 -18.88 8.10 15.68
CA ILE A 373 -18.15 9.16 14.98
C ILE A 373 -18.65 10.53 15.39
N SER A 374 -19.97 10.73 15.42
CA SER A 374 -20.57 12.01 15.83
C SER A 374 -20.17 12.38 17.27
N GLN A 375 -20.28 11.44 18.21
CA GLN A 375 -19.94 11.64 19.62
C GLN A 375 -18.46 11.94 19.81
N GLN A 376 -17.57 11.15 19.19
CA GLN A 376 -16.13 11.35 19.33
C GLN A 376 -15.65 12.62 18.63
N THR A 377 -16.26 13.00 17.52
CA THR A 377 -15.98 14.29 16.86
C THR A 377 -16.41 15.45 17.75
N LEU A 378 -17.61 15.41 18.32
CA LEU A 378 -18.08 16.46 19.24
C LEU A 378 -17.20 16.55 20.49
N LYS A 379 -16.79 15.39 21.03
CA LYS A 379 -15.84 15.33 22.14
C LYS A 379 -14.51 15.98 21.77
N PHE A 380 -13.95 15.63 20.61
CA PHE A 380 -12.71 16.20 20.12
C PHE A 380 -12.80 17.73 19.98
N ILE A 381 -13.91 18.25 19.44
CA ILE A 381 -14.15 19.69 19.32
C ILE A 381 -14.17 20.38 20.69
N ASN A 382 -14.84 19.78 21.68
CA ASN A 382 -15.03 20.41 23.00
C ASN A 382 -13.81 20.27 23.91
N ASP A 383 -13.16 19.11 23.89
CA ASP A 383 -12.13 18.74 24.87
C ASP A 383 -10.71 19.01 24.34
N ASP A 384 -10.47 18.76 23.05
CA ASP A 384 -9.13 18.66 22.48
C ASP A 384 -8.75 19.84 21.57
N ILE A 385 -9.71 20.69 21.21
CA ILE A 385 -9.45 21.96 20.53
C ILE A 385 -9.51 23.08 21.58
N PRO A 386 -8.39 23.42 22.25
CA PRO A 386 -8.38 24.48 23.23
C PRO A 386 -8.85 25.78 22.57
N ASP A 387 -9.67 26.53 23.29
CA ASP A 387 -10.13 27.87 22.94
C ASP A 387 -11.24 27.99 21.87
N LEU A 388 -12.06 26.96 21.62
CA LEU A 388 -13.37 27.14 20.99
C LEU A 388 -14.36 27.77 22.00
N VAL A 389 -14.36 29.10 22.09
CA VAL A 389 -15.32 29.82 22.95
C VAL A 389 -16.68 29.84 22.26
N GLN A 390 -17.67 29.16 22.85
CA GLN A 390 -19.08 29.38 22.50
C GLN A 390 -19.41 30.86 22.63
N CYS A 391 -19.65 31.55 21.52
CA CYS A 391 -20.19 32.90 21.54
C CYS A 391 -21.72 32.80 21.61
N GLU A 392 -22.39 33.64 22.41
CA GLU A 392 -23.85 33.66 22.65
C GLU A 392 -24.73 33.88 21.38
N ARG A 393 -24.17 33.83 20.16
CA ARG A 393 -24.90 34.02 18.89
C ARG A 393 -24.46 33.08 17.75
N GLY A 394 -23.90 31.90 18.05
CA GLY A 394 -23.60 30.88 17.03
C GLY A 394 -22.52 31.30 16.01
N LEU A 395 -21.65 32.24 16.39
CA LEU A 395 -20.46 32.61 15.65
C LEU A 395 -19.25 32.18 16.48
N ASP A 396 -18.73 30.99 16.21
CA ASP A 396 -17.50 30.52 16.82
C ASP A 396 -16.35 31.42 16.36
N LYS A 397 -15.80 32.22 17.28
CA LYS A 397 -14.56 32.97 17.00
C LYS A 397 -13.43 31.96 17.05
N ASN A 398 -12.87 31.65 15.89
CA ASN A 398 -11.73 30.77 15.78
C ASN A 398 -10.48 31.40 16.46
N LEU A 399 -10.22 31.07 17.73
CA LEU A 399 -9.03 31.55 18.45
C LEU A 399 -7.74 30.95 17.87
N TRP A 400 -7.80 29.84 17.14
CA TRP A 400 -6.68 29.38 16.31
C TRP A 400 -6.39 30.38 15.19
N SER A 401 -7.42 30.89 14.51
CA SER A 401 -7.24 31.99 13.56
C SER A 401 -6.59 33.19 14.23
N ASN A 402 -6.98 33.58 15.46
CA ASN A 402 -6.36 34.69 16.18
C ASN A 402 -4.89 34.42 16.57
N ARG A 403 -4.55 33.18 16.97
CA ARG A 403 -3.18 32.79 17.29
C ARG A 403 -2.25 32.90 16.09
N TYR A 404 -2.75 32.67 14.88
CA TYR A 404 -1.95 32.70 13.65
C TYR A 404 -2.28 33.86 12.70
N LEU A 405 -3.20 34.76 13.06
CA LEU A 405 -3.66 35.92 12.27
C LEU A 405 -2.53 36.93 11.97
N GLY A 406 -1.39 36.82 12.66
CA GLY A 406 -0.15 37.55 12.41
C GLY A 406 1.09 36.66 12.24
N SER A 407 0.91 35.37 11.96
CA SER A 407 2.00 34.40 11.81
C SER A 407 2.93 34.79 10.65
N THR A 408 4.23 34.91 10.94
CA THR A 408 5.29 35.11 9.93
C THR A 408 5.83 33.79 9.39
N SER A 409 5.20 32.66 9.75
CA SER A 409 5.54 31.31 9.29
C SER A 409 5.59 31.24 7.75
N ARG A 410 6.52 30.43 7.24
CA ARG A 410 6.70 30.16 5.81
C ARG A 410 6.78 28.66 5.57
N GLY A 411 6.58 28.26 4.31
CA GLY A 411 6.70 26.85 3.90
C GLY A 411 5.68 25.95 4.58
N LEU A 412 6.12 24.77 5.03
CA LEU A 412 5.23 23.75 5.60
C LEU A 412 4.42 24.28 6.78
N LYS A 413 5.08 25.02 7.66
CA LYS A 413 4.49 25.53 8.89
C LYS A 413 3.25 26.38 8.60
N GLN A 414 3.34 27.29 7.63
CA GLN A 414 2.22 28.12 7.21
C GLN A 414 1.09 27.28 6.58
N SER A 415 1.44 26.27 5.78
CA SER A 415 0.44 25.37 5.19
C SER A 415 -0.32 24.60 6.26
N ILE A 416 0.38 24.04 7.25
CA ILE A 416 -0.26 23.30 8.36
C ILE A 416 -1.14 24.21 9.20
N GLU A 417 -0.69 25.42 9.55
CA GLU A 417 -1.51 26.41 10.26
C GLU A 417 -2.83 26.70 9.52
N LYS A 418 -2.76 26.94 8.20
CA LYS A 418 -3.94 27.22 7.36
C LYS A 418 -4.86 26.02 7.25
N ILE A 419 -4.31 24.82 7.04
CA ILE A 419 -5.07 23.58 6.91
C ILE A 419 -5.82 23.28 8.21
N THR A 420 -5.13 23.40 9.36
CA THR A 420 -5.74 23.20 10.68
C THR A 420 -6.87 24.21 10.93
N ILE A 421 -6.64 25.50 10.67
CA ILE A 421 -7.67 26.53 10.83
C ILE A 421 -8.92 26.19 10.02
N ARG A 422 -8.73 25.87 8.73
CA ARG A 422 -9.84 25.55 7.82
C ARG A 422 -10.58 24.28 8.25
N PHE A 423 -9.83 23.23 8.64
CA PHE A 423 -10.42 22.00 9.13
C PHE A 423 -11.29 22.25 10.37
N ILE A 424 -10.81 23.03 11.33
CA ILE A 424 -11.58 23.39 12.53
C ILE A 424 -12.85 24.15 12.13
N GLU A 425 -12.75 25.14 11.25
CA GLU A 425 -13.92 25.91 10.78
C GLU A 425 -14.95 25.04 10.08
N ASP A 426 -14.52 24.13 9.20
CA ASP A 426 -15.42 23.25 8.46
C ASP A 426 -16.02 22.17 9.37
N LEU A 427 -15.25 21.67 10.32
CA LEU A 427 -15.74 20.74 11.34
C LEU A 427 -16.77 21.41 12.24
N THR A 428 -16.50 22.62 12.73
CA THR A 428 -17.45 23.38 13.56
C THR A 428 -18.74 23.69 12.80
N LYS A 429 -18.68 24.10 11.51
CA LYS A 429 -19.88 24.29 10.66
C LYS A 429 -20.71 23.02 10.49
N SER A 430 -20.09 21.85 10.64
CA SER A 430 -20.78 20.56 10.54
C SER A 430 -21.71 20.30 11.72
N PHE A 431 -21.56 21.06 12.80
CA PHE A 431 -22.39 21.01 14.00
C PHE A 431 -23.16 22.33 14.14
N SER A 432 -24.48 22.26 14.32
CA SER A 432 -25.31 23.45 14.58
C SER A 432 -26.03 23.30 15.93
N ASN A 433 -26.10 24.38 16.70
CA ASN A 433 -26.88 24.40 17.93
C ASN A 433 -28.37 24.52 17.59
N SER A 434 -29.14 23.51 17.91
CA SER A 434 -30.61 23.54 17.83
C SER A 434 -31.21 23.59 19.24
N SER A 435 -32.49 23.93 19.35
CA SER A 435 -33.23 23.94 20.62
C SER A 435 -33.32 22.57 21.30
N THR A 436 -32.98 21.48 20.59
CA THR A 436 -32.97 20.11 21.10
C THR A 436 -31.56 19.52 21.24
N GLY A 437 -30.50 20.30 21.01
CA GLY A 437 -29.09 19.88 21.07
C GLY A 437 -28.31 20.14 19.78
N TRP A 438 -27.10 19.62 19.68
CA TRP A 438 -26.26 19.76 18.49
C TRP A 438 -26.79 18.90 17.33
N THR A 439 -27.08 19.52 16.18
CA THR A 439 -27.42 18.84 14.92
C THR A 439 -26.15 18.56 14.12
N PHE A 440 -25.88 17.27 13.90
CA PHE A 440 -24.74 16.72 13.17
C PHE A 440 -25.08 16.59 11.68
N THR A 441 -24.21 17.14 10.80
CA THR A 441 -24.34 17.00 9.34
C THR A 441 -23.24 16.08 8.81
N PRO A 442 -23.52 14.78 8.58
CA PRO A 442 -22.53 13.79 8.18
C PRO A 442 -21.71 14.19 6.95
N ASP A 443 -22.37 14.73 5.90
CA ASP A 443 -21.73 15.11 4.64
C ASP A 443 -20.66 16.21 4.85
N LEU A 444 -20.92 17.16 5.74
CA LEU A 444 -19.97 18.23 6.04
C LEU A 444 -18.75 17.71 6.80
N VAL A 445 -18.96 16.75 7.72
CA VAL A 445 -17.84 16.08 8.41
C VAL A 445 -17.00 15.28 7.42
N HIS A 446 -17.63 14.55 6.51
CA HIS A 446 -16.94 13.81 5.47
C HIS A 446 -16.07 14.72 4.60
N GLU A 447 -16.64 15.82 4.09
CA GLU A 447 -15.89 16.78 3.28
C GLU A 447 -14.78 17.49 4.08
N ALA A 448 -14.97 17.77 5.38
CA ALA A 448 -13.93 18.34 6.24
C ALA A 448 -12.73 17.40 6.40
N PHE A 449 -12.96 16.11 6.72
CA PHE A 449 -11.89 15.12 6.81
C PHE A 449 -11.22 14.86 5.47
N LYS A 450 -11.98 14.90 4.38
CA LYS A 450 -11.47 14.70 3.02
C LYS A 450 -10.57 15.86 2.59
N GLU A 451 -11.00 17.10 2.79
CA GLU A 451 -10.20 18.30 2.50
C GLU A 451 -8.93 18.32 3.36
N LEU A 452 -9.04 17.96 4.64
CA LEU A 452 -7.91 17.81 5.54
C LEU A 452 -6.89 16.80 4.99
N ALA A 453 -7.33 15.59 4.64
CA ALA A 453 -6.45 14.54 4.15
C ALA A 453 -5.72 14.95 2.87
N VAL A 454 -6.44 15.50 1.88
CA VAL A 454 -5.87 15.94 0.60
C VAL A 454 -4.90 17.09 0.81
N SER A 455 -5.32 18.14 1.53
CA SER A 455 -4.49 19.32 1.75
C SER A 455 -3.23 18.99 2.55
N PHE A 456 -3.32 18.07 3.50
CA PHE A 456 -2.18 17.64 4.31
C PHE A 456 -1.14 16.90 3.46
N GLU A 457 -1.55 15.97 2.61
CA GLU A 457 -0.63 15.31 1.66
C GLU A 457 0.00 16.30 0.66
N ASP A 458 -0.77 17.27 0.16
CA ASP A 458 -0.26 18.30 -0.75
C ASP A 458 0.77 19.23 -0.07
N ALA A 459 0.54 19.59 1.20
CA ALA A 459 1.48 20.37 1.99
C ALA A 459 2.81 19.62 2.19
N LEU A 460 2.75 18.33 2.54
CA LEU A 460 3.96 17.50 2.69
C LEU A 460 4.73 17.37 1.36
N GLY A 461 4.03 17.20 0.24
CA GLY A 461 4.64 17.10 -1.09
C GLY A 461 5.39 18.35 -1.54
N THR A 462 4.89 19.53 -1.16
CA THR A 462 5.51 20.82 -1.53
C THR A 462 6.91 20.97 -0.91
N VAL A 463 7.09 20.46 0.31
CA VAL A 463 8.39 20.48 1.02
C VAL A 463 9.37 19.54 0.35
N ALA A 464 8.93 18.30 0.08
CA ALA A 464 9.77 17.30 -0.58
C ALA A 464 10.31 17.80 -1.93
N ALA A 465 9.46 18.44 -2.74
CA ALA A 465 9.86 19.02 -4.02
C ALA A 465 10.85 20.20 -3.86
N THR A 466 10.66 21.05 -2.85
CA THR A 466 11.55 22.19 -2.59
C THR A 466 12.94 21.73 -2.15
N THR A 467 13.00 20.71 -1.28
CA THR A 467 14.27 20.10 -0.87
C THR A 467 14.98 19.45 -2.06
N ALA A 468 14.28 18.68 -2.88
CA ALA A 468 14.84 18.06 -4.08
C ALA A 468 15.42 19.09 -5.07
N ASN A 469 14.67 20.17 -5.36
CA ASN A 469 15.13 21.24 -6.25
C ASN A 469 16.32 22.03 -5.67
N SER A 470 16.38 22.24 -4.36
CA SER A 470 17.53 22.89 -3.72
C SER A 470 18.81 22.06 -3.85
N VAL A 471 18.71 20.74 -3.71
CA VAL A 471 19.83 19.80 -3.87
C VAL A 471 20.28 19.74 -5.34
N ALA A 472 19.33 19.68 -6.28
CA ALA A 472 19.63 19.69 -7.72
C ALA A 472 20.28 21.00 -8.19
N ASN A 473 19.85 22.15 -7.65
CA ASN A 473 20.46 23.44 -7.97
C ASN A 473 21.85 23.60 -7.35
N LEU A 474 22.08 23.05 -6.16
CA LEU A 474 23.40 23.02 -5.53
C LEU A 474 24.37 22.10 -6.30
N SER A 475 23.90 20.94 -6.78
CA SER A 475 24.72 20.07 -7.63
C SER A 475 25.04 20.74 -8.98
N ALA A 476 24.07 21.40 -9.61
CA ALA A 476 24.30 22.13 -10.86
C ALA A 476 25.25 23.33 -10.68
N SER A 477 25.15 24.04 -9.55
CA SER A 477 26.06 25.16 -9.23
C SER A 477 27.49 24.69 -8.93
N LEU A 478 27.65 23.50 -8.34
CA LEU A 478 28.96 22.87 -8.13
C LEU A 478 29.61 22.42 -9.45
N ASP A 479 28.80 21.98 -10.42
CA ASP A 479 29.28 21.65 -11.77
C ASP A 479 29.66 22.91 -12.58
N GLU A 480 28.94 24.03 -12.45
CA GLU A 480 29.32 25.31 -13.09
C GLU A 480 30.61 25.93 -12.51
N LEU A 481 30.83 25.80 -11.19
CA LEU A 481 32.07 26.26 -10.55
C LEU A 481 33.30 25.40 -10.92
N SER A 482 33.08 24.20 -11.46
CA SER A 482 34.15 23.30 -11.91
C SER A 482 34.66 23.62 -13.33
N ILE A 483 34.00 24.54 -14.06
CA ILE A 483 34.31 24.84 -15.48
C ILE A 483 35.09 26.16 -15.64
N SER A 484 35.26 26.99 -14.60
CA SER A 484 35.87 28.33 -14.73
C SER A 484 37.32 28.50 -14.22
N SER A 485 38.05 27.42 -13.90
CA SER A 485 39.45 27.52 -13.47
C SER A 485 40.37 26.53 -14.18
N SER A 486 40.83 26.89 -15.38
CA SER A 486 41.94 26.21 -16.06
C SER A 486 43.11 27.18 -16.26
N GLU A 487 44.02 27.21 -15.29
CA GLU A 487 45.45 27.40 -15.53
C GLU A 487 46.26 26.78 -14.37
N SER A 488 47.42 26.22 -14.72
CA SER A 488 48.06 25.05 -14.12
C SER A 488 49.01 25.30 -12.94
N VAL A 489 48.92 24.48 -11.88
CA VAL A 489 50.09 23.93 -11.12
C VAL A 489 49.71 22.57 -10.51
N ALA A 490 50.66 21.63 -10.50
CA ALA A 490 50.51 20.21 -10.20
C ALA A 490 50.09 19.83 -8.75
N SER A 491 49.46 18.65 -8.67
CA SER A 491 49.48 17.69 -7.55
C SER A 491 48.81 18.08 -6.22
N ALA A 492 47.48 17.93 -6.15
CA ALA A 492 46.77 17.41 -4.98
C ALA A 492 45.31 17.07 -5.34
N THR A 493 44.87 15.85 -5.06
CA THR A 493 43.48 15.40 -5.22
C THR A 493 42.57 16.16 -4.24
N PRO A 494 41.51 16.87 -4.67
CA PRO A 494 40.54 17.44 -3.74
C PRO A 494 39.53 16.36 -3.35
N ALA A 495 39.52 16.03 -2.06
CA ALA A 495 38.53 15.15 -1.45
C ALA A 495 37.12 15.76 -1.56
N ARG A 496 36.17 14.97 -2.07
CA ARG A 496 34.73 15.21 -1.94
C ARG A 496 34.36 15.14 -0.45
N PHE A 497 34.16 16.28 0.19
CA PHE A 497 33.57 16.35 1.52
C PHE A 497 32.06 16.52 1.40
N LEU A 498 31.31 15.41 1.46
CA LEU A 498 29.88 15.38 1.81
C LEU A 498 29.58 14.05 2.54
N SER A 499 29.49 14.15 3.88
CA SER A 499 28.58 13.39 4.76
C SER A 499 28.40 11.87 4.50
N SER A 500 29.37 11.04 4.93
CA SER A 500 29.14 9.76 5.67
C SER A 500 30.41 8.92 5.96
N ASP A 501 31.63 9.41 5.75
CA ASP A 501 32.87 8.64 6.01
C ASP A 501 33.32 8.56 7.49
N LEU A 502 32.38 8.63 8.44
CA LEU A 502 32.70 8.44 9.86
C LEU A 502 32.65 6.95 10.19
N CYS A 503 33.74 6.40 10.73
CA CYS A 503 33.74 5.04 11.23
C CYS A 503 32.69 4.89 12.35
N PHE A 504 31.67 4.06 12.15
CA PHE A 504 30.57 3.86 13.10
C PHE A 504 30.98 3.45 14.52
N LYS A 505 32.22 3.00 14.73
CA LYS A 505 32.71 2.59 16.06
C LYS A 505 33.48 3.67 16.80
N CYS A 506 34.32 4.46 16.12
CA CYS A 506 35.14 5.48 16.77
C CYS A 506 34.80 6.92 16.36
N GLY A 507 33.92 7.10 15.38
CA GLY A 507 33.53 8.42 14.87
C GLY A 507 34.66 9.19 14.18
N GLN A 508 35.76 8.53 13.80
CA GLN A 508 36.86 9.18 13.08
C GLN A 508 36.78 8.93 11.57
N LEU A 509 37.30 9.89 10.80
CA LEU A 509 37.35 9.87 9.34
C LEU A 509 38.52 9.00 8.84
N GLY A 510 38.45 8.55 7.59
CA GLY A 510 39.57 7.93 6.87
C GLY A 510 39.67 6.41 6.94
N HIS A 511 38.70 5.71 7.55
CA HIS A 511 38.61 4.25 7.53
C HIS A 511 37.18 3.75 7.81
N TRP A 512 36.85 2.54 7.34
CA TRP A 512 35.53 1.92 7.57
C TRP A 512 35.56 1.04 8.83
N LEU A 513 34.39 0.62 9.33
CA LEU A 513 34.25 -0.20 10.55
C LEU A 513 35.22 -1.40 10.60
N ARG A 514 35.45 -2.06 9.45
CA ARG A 514 36.34 -3.24 9.31
C ARG A 514 37.83 -2.92 9.38
N GLN A 515 38.20 -1.66 9.19
CA GLN A 515 39.57 -1.14 9.16
C GLN A 515 39.84 -0.22 10.36
N CYS A 516 38.96 -0.23 11.36
CA CYS A 516 39.10 0.63 12.53
C CYS A 516 40.32 0.23 13.36
N PRO A 517 41.30 1.13 13.57
CA PRO A 517 42.48 0.83 14.39
C PRO A 517 42.12 0.60 15.88
N HIS A 518 40.90 0.98 16.29
CA HIS A 518 40.33 0.67 17.61
C HIS A 518 39.60 -0.68 17.67
N LEU A 519 39.57 -1.46 16.59
CA LEU A 519 39.28 -2.89 16.68
C LEU A 519 40.45 -3.52 17.43
N LYS A 520 40.29 -3.76 18.73
CA LYS A 520 41.18 -4.62 19.49
C LYS A 520 41.25 -5.96 18.76
N ILE A 521 42.35 -6.20 18.05
CA ILE A 521 42.74 -7.50 17.53
C ILE A 521 43.09 -8.34 18.76
N GLY A 522 42.04 -8.92 19.36
CA GLY A 522 42.19 -10.00 20.30
C GLY A 522 42.51 -11.25 19.51
N ASN A 523 43.80 -11.59 19.44
CA ASN A 523 44.26 -12.93 19.15
C ASN A 523 43.55 -13.92 20.05
N THR A 524 42.61 -14.68 19.50
CA THR A 524 42.26 -16.00 20.05
C THR A 524 42.31 -17.00 18.90
N THR A 525 43.46 -17.67 18.86
CA THR A 525 43.71 -18.98 18.29
C THR A 525 42.48 -19.87 18.16
N LEU A 526 42.40 -20.58 17.02
CA LEU A 526 41.58 -21.76 16.83
C LEU A 526 41.61 -22.67 18.07
N SER A 527 40.54 -22.64 18.86
CA SER A 527 40.19 -23.73 19.75
C SER A 527 38.81 -24.23 19.35
N LYS A 528 38.83 -25.45 18.81
CA LYS A 528 37.68 -26.30 18.51
C LYS A 528 36.66 -26.29 19.65
N SER A 529 35.39 -26.04 19.32
CA SER A 529 34.26 -26.75 19.93
C SER A 529 33.07 -26.79 18.97
N PRO A 530 32.26 -27.86 19.02
CA PRO A 530 31.71 -28.51 17.83
C PRO A 530 30.23 -28.21 17.65
N TRP A 531 29.85 -27.77 16.45
CA TRP A 531 28.47 -27.90 15.98
C TRP A 531 28.51 -28.65 14.66
N ASP A 532 27.97 -29.86 14.74
CA ASP A 532 27.78 -30.82 13.65
C ASP A 532 27.02 -30.20 12.49
N THR A 533 27.66 -30.10 11.32
CA THR A 533 27.00 -29.82 10.05
C THR A 533 26.96 -31.09 9.21
N SER A 534 25.84 -31.81 9.30
CA SER A 534 25.43 -32.77 8.27
C SER A 534 24.73 -32.04 7.12
N CYS A 535 24.87 -32.56 5.90
CA CYS A 535 24.21 -32.00 4.72
C CYS A 535 22.69 -32.20 4.82
N TYR A 536 21.92 -31.10 4.77
CA TYR A 536 20.46 -31.10 5.02
C TYR A 536 19.62 -31.95 4.04
N ASN A 537 20.22 -32.41 2.93
CA ASN A 537 19.51 -33.23 1.93
C ASN A 537 19.79 -34.74 2.04
N CYS A 538 20.82 -35.17 2.79
CA CYS A 538 21.18 -36.59 2.92
C CYS A 538 21.68 -37.01 4.30
N GLU A 539 21.75 -36.07 5.25
CA GLU A 539 22.12 -36.23 6.66
C GLU A 539 23.51 -36.85 6.94
N ARG A 540 24.40 -36.94 5.94
CA ARG A 540 25.80 -37.37 6.10
C ARG A 540 26.78 -36.19 6.09
N LYS A 541 27.99 -36.41 6.64
CA LYS A 541 29.11 -35.45 6.64
C LYS A 541 29.96 -35.61 5.38
N HIS A 542 30.11 -34.55 4.60
CA HIS A 542 30.95 -34.52 3.40
C HIS A 542 32.13 -33.55 3.59
N ASN A 543 33.29 -33.88 3.01
CA ASN A 543 34.49 -33.05 3.07
C ASN A 543 34.52 -32.05 1.90
N ALA A 544 35.00 -30.83 2.13
CA ALA A 544 34.73 -29.64 1.31
C ALA A 544 35.39 -29.59 -0.09
N THR A 545 35.87 -30.71 -0.62
CA THR A 545 36.60 -30.78 -1.92
C THR A 545 35.93 -31.64 -2.99
N GLU A 546 34.74 -32.20 -2.78
CA GLU A 546 34.05 -33.05 -3.77
C GLU A 546 32.76 -32.45 -4.38
N ILE A 547 32.44 -31.17 -4.13
CA ILE A 547 31.21 -30.54 -4.67
C ILE A 547 31.47 -29.90 -6.05
N ILE A 548 31.93 -30.68 -7.03
CA ILE A 548 31.76 -30.36 -8.45
C ILE A 548 31.49 -31.69 -9.18
N ARG A 549 30.31 -31.78 -9.81
CA ARG A 549 29.71 -32.90 -10.57
C ARG A 549 28.82 -33.82 -9.74
N VAL A 550 27.50 -33.56 -9.75
CA VAL A 550 26.47 -34.51 -10.19
C VAL A 550 25.22 -33.70 -10.60
N ILE A 551 24.94 -33.65 -11.90
CA ILE A 551 23.57 -33.47 -12.43
C ILE A 551 23.17 -34.84 -12.96
N PRO A 552 21.99 -35.40 -12.61
CA PRO A 552 21.37 -36.40 -13.44
C PRO A 552 20.19 -35.79 -14.20
N GLU A 553 20.21 -36.00 -15.51
CA GLU A 553 19.08 -35.85 -16.42
C GLU A 553 17.90 -36.71 -15.96
N ARG A 554 16.70 -36.12 -15.93
CA ARG A 554 15.48 -36.62 -16.59
C ARG A 554 14.35 -35.62 -16.49
#